data_AF-A0A2R5FIA6-F1
#
_entry.id   AF-A0A2R5FIA6-F1
#
_cell.length_a   1.000
_cell.length_b   1.000
_cell.length_c   1.000
_cell.angle_alpha   90.00
_cell.angle_beta   90.00
_cell.angle_gamma   90.00
#
_symmetry.space_group_name_H-M   'P 1'
#
loop_
_entity.id
_entity.type
_entity.pdbx_description
1 polymer ?
#
loop_
_entity_poly.entity_id
_entity_poly.type
_entity_poly.pdbx_seq_one_letter_code
_entity_poly.pdbx_strand_id
1 'polypeptide(L)'
;MILADESFILADESLILADESLILVNESFILADESLILADESLILVNESFILADESLILADESLILVNESLILADESFILVNESFILANEPLKLLPLPPAPTMSLPSFLARRSFHYGWIVAGLTFLALLVAAGIRSAPGVFIVPLEQEFGWSRATISLAISINLVLYGLIGPFAATVMERIGIRRMMVFSLAVIALGVGLTTLMSASWQLVLLWGVVVGSGSGVIALVLGAIVVNRWFLEKRGLVLGILTASTATGQLVFLPMLASIADRFGWRTAALALTGAAVLIIPAIAAFMRDRPADVGLRPFGDNSETVELSQPRANSITSTLNALWVGMRNRDFWLLFGSFFICGASTNGLIGTHLIPACIDHGIPEVKAAGLLAIMGLFDFFGTTMSGWLSDRWNNRYLLFWYYGLRGLSLIFLPFSFNFSFYGLSIFAVFYGLDWIATVPPTVRLVANVFGKENVGVMFGWIVAGHQLGAATAAFGAGVLRTWTGSYLQAFILSGILCLIAAVCVLQIGQSPTKGNSELSSVTLNS
;
A
#
# COMPACT_ATOMS: atom_id res chain seq x y z
N MET A 1 -22.42 46.82 -31.80
CA MET A 1 -22.27 47.84 -30.72
C MET A 1 -21.42 47.31 -29.55
N ILE A 2 -20.57 48.14 -28.90
CA ILE A 2 -19.78 47.77 -27.70
C ILE A 2 -20.14 48.70 -26.55
N LEU A 3 -20.55 48.15 -25.39
CA LEU A 3 -20.85 48.87 -24.15
C LEU A 3 -19.96 48.36 -23.01
N ALA A 4 -19.31 49.27 -22.28
CA ALA A 4 -18.38 48.92 -21.20
C ALA A 4 -18.45 49.90 -20.01
N ASP A 5 -18.19 49.36 -18.81
CA ASP A 5 -17.84 50.04 -17.55
C ASP A 5 -18.95 50.63 -16.65
N GLU A 6 -20.25 50.33 -16.83
CA GLU A 6 -21.28 50.55 -15.78
C GLU A 6 -22.41 49.50 -15.84
N SER A 7 -22.97 49.12 -14.68
CA SER A 7 -24.12 48.21 -14.59
C SER A 7 -25.30 48.72 -15.40
N PHE A 8 -25.80 47.91 -16.33
CA PHE A 8 -26.84 48.32 -17.26
C PHE A 8 -28.14 47.57 -16.97
N ILE A 9 -29.22 48.32 -16.71
CA ILE A 9 -30.55 47.80 -16.42
C ILE A 9 -31.52 48.43 -17.41
N LEU A 10 -32.17 47.60 -18.21
CA LEU A 10 -33.29 47.96 -19.09
C LEU A 10 -34.57 47.38 -18.49
N ALA A 11 -35.60 48.21 -18.35
CA ALA A 11 -36.93 47.83 -17.88
C ALA A 11 -37.97 48.35 -18.88
N ASP A 12 -38.97 47.54 -19.22
CA ASP A 12 -40.16 47.87 -20.02
C ASP A 12 -39.98 48.11 -21.54
N GLU A 13 -38.84 47.76 -22.17
CA GLU A 13 -38.65 47.89 -23.64
C GLU A 13 -38.06 46.63 -24.30
N SER A 14 -38.70 46.13 -25.37
CA SER A 14 -38.18 45.06 -26.22
C SER A 14 -37.05 45.56 -27.12
N LEU A 15 -35.86 44.94 -27.04
CA LEU A 15 -34.72 45.26 -27.88
C LEU A 15 -34.64 44.30 -29.07
N ILE A 16 -34.73 44.83 -30.29
CA ILE A 16 -34.59 44.08 -31.53
C ILE A 16 -33.40 44.65 -32.30
N LEU A 17 -32.38 43.84 -32.54
CA LEU A 17 -31.20 44.20 -33.33
C LEU A 17 -31.11 43.24 -34.52
N ALA A 18 -30.93 43.79 -35.71
CA ALA A 18 -30.76 43.05 -36.94
C ALA A 18 -29.45 43.49 -37.61
N ASP A 19 -28.67 42.54 -38.10
CA ASP A 19 -27.40 42.75 -38.84
C ASP A 19 -26.27 43.45 -38.05
N GLU A 20 -26.26 43.42 -36.71
CA GLU A 20 -25.17 43.97 -35.89
C GLU A 20 -24.76 43.07 -34.71
N SER A 21 -23.47 42.70 -34.64
CA SER A 21 -22.88 42.04 -33.46
C SER A 21 -22.91 42.92 -32.19
N LEU A 22 -23.35 42.37 -31.07
CA LEU A 22 -23.41 43.05 -29.75
C LEU A 22 -22.41 42.44 -28.76
N ILE A 23 -21.52 43.29 -28.20
CA ILE A 23 -20.55 42.88 -27.18
C ILE A 23 -20.79 43.68 -25.89
N LEU A 24 -21.04 42.97 -24.79
CA LEU A 24 -21.33 43.54 -23.47
C LEU A 24 -20.25 43.12 -22.46
N VAL A 25 -19.63 44.09 -21.77
CA VAL A 25 -18.55 43.87 -20.79
C VAL A 25 -18.81 44.69 -19.52
N ASN A 26 -19.49 44.12 -18.53
CA ASN A 26 -19.97 44.79 -17.30
C ASN A 26 -19.98 43.87 -16.05
N GLU A 27 -19.98 44.46 -14.84
CA GLU A 27 -20.08 43.69 -13.58
C GLU A 27 -21.44 42.96 -13.43
N SER A 28 -22.54 43.57 -13.91
CA SER A 28 -23.88 42.96 -13.91
C SER A 28 -24.74 43.56 -15.04
N PHE A 29 -25.48 42.70 -15.75
CA PHE A 29 -26.44 43.10 -16.80
C PHE A 29 -27.78 42.41 -16.55
N ILE A 30 -28.84 43.20 -16.39
CA ILE A 30 -30.18 42.73 -16.05
C ILE A 30 -31.18 43.31 -17.05
N LEU A 31 -31.98 42.44 -17.66
CA LEU A 31 -33.05 42.81 -18.57
C LEU A 31 -34.39 42.36 -17.97
N ALA A 32 -35.32 43.30 -17.82
CA ALA A 32 -36.69 43.06 -17.38
C ALA A 32 -37.66 43.51 -18.49
N ASP A 33 -38.42 42.57 -19.05
CA ASP A 33 -39.49 42.72 -20.07
C ASP A 33 -39.05 42.86 -21.56
N GLU A 34 -39.81 42.47 -22.60
CA GLU A 34 -40.70 41.30 -22.83
C GLU A 34 -40.08 40.35 -23.88
N SER A 35 -38.97 40.71 -24.55
CA SER A 35 -38.21 39.82 -25.46
C SER A 35 -36.92 40.48 -25.97
N LEU A 36 -35.84 39.69 -26.06
CA LEU A 36 -34.62 40.05 -26.81
C LEU A 36 -34.57 39.18 -28.07
N ILE A 37 -34.62 39.81 -29.23
CA ILE A 37 -34.62 39.14 -30.54
C ILE A 37 -33.41 39.65 -31.33
N LEU A 38 -32.51 38.72 -31.67
CA LEU A 38 -31.33 38.97 -32.50
C LEU A 38 -31.45 38.16 -33.79
N ALA A 39 -31.23 38.83 -34.90
CA ALA A 39 -31.20 38.24 -36.23
C ALA A 39 -29.94 38.67 -36.99
N ASP A 40 -29.25 37.67 -37.54
CA ASP A 40 -28.12 37.76 -38.47
C ASP A 40 -26.72 38.18 -37.92
N GLU A 41 -26.42 38.27 -36.61
CA GLU A 41 -25.01 38.24 -36.10
C GLU A 41 -24.79 38.07 -34.56
N SER A 42 -23.57 37.65 -34.15
CA SER A 42 -23.21 37.09 -32.82
C SER A 42 -23.36 37.98 -31.56
N LEU A 43 -23.73 37.35 -30.42
CA LEU A 43 -23.81 37.96 -29.08
C LEU A 43 -22.68 37.45 -28.16
N ILE A 44 -21.84 38.36 -27.64
CA ILE A 44 -20.72 38.03 -26.75
C ILE A 44 -20.89 38.73 -25.39
N LEU A 45 -20.93 37.94 -24.32
CA LEU A 45 -21.16 38.40 -22.94
C LEU A 45 -19.93 38.10 -22.06
N VAL A 46 -19.37 39.13 -21.43
CA VAL A 46 -18.17 39.02 -20.57
C VAL A 46 -18.45 39.66 -19.20
N ASN A 47 -19.25 38.99 -18.35
CA ASN A 47 -19.77 39.57 -17.10
C ASN A 47 -19.62 38.59 -15.90
N GLU A 48 -19.69 39.11 -14.66
CA GLU A 48 -19.78 38.28 -13.45
C GLU A 48 -21.20 37.71 -13.22
N SER A 49 -22.24 38.38 -13.70
CA SER A 49 -23.63 37.88 -13.63
C SER A 49 -24.51 38.42 -14.77
N PHE A 50 -25.23 37.53 -15.45
CA PHE A 50 -26.23 37.86 -16.46
C PHE A 50 -27.58 37.24 -16.07
N ILE A 51 -28.58 38.10 -15.85
CA ILE A 51 -29.90 37.72 -15.31
C ILE A 51 -30.99 38.20 -16.26
N LEU A 52 -31.85 37.28 -16.68
CA LEU A 52 -33.00 37.57 -17.57
C LEU A 52 -34.28 37.21 -16.82
N ALA A 53 -35.18 38.19 -16.66
CA ALA A 53 -36.33 38.05 -15.76
C ALA A 53 -37.59 37.46 -16.43
N ASP A 54 -37.95 37.82 -17.67
CA ASP A 54 -39.17 37.36 -18.38
C ASP A 54 -39.05 37.66 -19.91
N GLU A 55 -39.67 37.02 -20.92
CA GLU A 55 -40.29 35.68 -21.10
C GLU A 55 -39.73 34.96 -22.38
N SER A 56 -38.80 35.56 -23.15
CA SER A 56 -38.17 34.86 -24.29
C SER A 56 -36.85 35.47 -24.79
N LEU A 57 -35.84 34.61 -24.98
CA LEU A 57 -34.62 34.91 -25.76
C LEU A 57 -34.69 34.10 -27.06
N ILE A 58 -34.82 34.78 -28.19
CA ILE A 58 -34.94 34.15 -29.51
C ILE A 58 -33.73 34.56 -30.35
N LEU A 59 -32.89 33.56 -30.64
CA LEU A 59 -31.72 33.68 -31.52
C LEU A 59 -32.02 32.90 -32.80
N ALA A 60 -32.03 33.59 -33.94
CA ALA A 60 -32.23 32.98 -35.25
C ALA A 60 -30.93 33.13 -36.06
N ASP A 61 -30.33 32.00 -36.45
CA ASP A 61 -29.11 31.92 -37.29
C ASP A 61 -27.82 32.52 -36.67
N GLU A 62 -27.60 32.37 -35.35
CA GLU A 62 -26.51 33.06 -34.61
C GLU A 62 -25.74 32.22 -33.56
N SER A 63 -24.64 32.77 -33.01
CA SER A 63 -23.79 32.14 -31.98
C SER A 63 -23.75 32.95 -30.67
N LEU A 64 -23.92 32.26 -29.53
CA LEU A 64 -23.89 32.82 -28.17
C LEU A 64 -22.61 32.40 -27.43
N ILE A 65 -21.82 33.37 -26.97
CA ILE A 65 -20.56 33.15 -26.25
C ILE A 65 -20.61 33.80 -24.86
N LEU A 66 -20.52 32.97 -23.81
CA LEU A 66 -20.52 33.39 -22.40
C LEU A 66 -19.13 33.21 -21.77
N VAL A 67 -18.62 34.30 -21.18
CA VAL A 67 -17.31 34.34 -20.51
C VAL A 67 -17.50 34.80 -19.06
N ASN A 68 -17.24 33.90 -18.10
CA ASN A 68 -17.28 34.07 -16.63
C ASN A 68 -18.65 33.89 -15.91
N GLU A 69 -18.54 33.60 -14.61
CA GLU A 69 -19.45 32.73 -13.82
C GLU A 69 -20.80 33.36 -13.42
N SER A 70 -21.83 33.24 -14.26
CA SER A 70 -23.20 32.80 -13.90
C SER A 70 -24.25 33.28 -14.91
N LEU A 71 -24.96 32.33 -15.53
CA LEU A 71 -26.18 32.56 -16.32
C LEU A 71 -27.38 32.09 -15.49
N ILE A 72 -28.27 32.99 -15.08
CA ILE A 72 -29.47 32.68 -14.29
C ILE A 72 -30.69 33.03 -15.14
N LEU A 73 -31.47 32.02 -15.52
CA LEU A 73 -32.74 32.14 -16.28
C LEU A 73 -33.89 31.88 -15.31
N ALA A 74 -34.82 32.83 -15.20
CA ALA A 74 -35.86 32.78 -14.18
C ALA A 74 -37.15 32.03 -14.58
N ASP A 75 -37.52 31.92 -15.87
CA ASP A 75 -38.70 31.11 -16.28
C ASP A 75 -38.75 30.69 -17.79
N GLU A 76 -39.75 29.86 -18.14
CA GLU A 76 -39.77 28.66 -19.02
C GLU A 76 -39.57 28.75 -20.57
N SER A 77 -38.73 29.59 -21.18
CA SER A 77 -38.37 29.35 -22.61
C SER A 77 -37.01 29.86 -23.10
N PHE A 78 -36.12 28.91 -23.45
CA PHE A 78 -34.92 29.14 -24.26
C PHE A 78 -35.04 28.36 -25.57
N ILE A 79 -35.18 29.06 -26.70
CA ILE A 79 -35.41 28.45 -28.03
C ILE A 79 -34.22 28.79 -28.93
N LEU A 80 -33.43 27.78 -29.30
CA LEU A 80 -32.35 27.85 -30.30
C LEU A 80 -32.83 27.25 -31.62
N VAL A 81 -32.87 28.06 -32.67
CA VAL A 81 -33.21 27.60 -34.03
C VAL A 81 -31.95 27.73 -34.89
N ASN A 82 -31.40 26.58 -35.30
CA ASN A 82 -30.24 26.43 -36.19
C ASN A 82 -28.90 27.06 -35.69
N GLU A 83 -28.27 26.39 -34.70
CA GLU A 83 -26.82 26.31 -34.39
C GLU A 83 -26.26 26.92 -33.06
N SER A 84 -25.21 26.23 -32.56
CA SER A 84 -24.09 26.56 -31.63
C SER A 84 -24.26 27.37 -30.32
N PHE A 85 -24.11 26.69 -29.17
CA PHE A 85 -23.91 27.29 -27.82
C PHE A 85 -22.48 27.02 -27.30
N ILE A 86 -21.69 28.06 -27.00
CA ILE A 86 -20.27 27.93 -26.60
C ILE A 86 -20.04 28.55 -25.21
N LEU A 87 -19.72 27.70 -24.22
CA LEU A 87 -19.28 28.11 -22.88
C LEU A 87 -17.76 28.24 -22.84
N ALA A 88 -17.24 29.45 -22.71
CA ALA A 88 -15.82 29.68 -22.54
C ALA A 88 -15.40 29.46 -21.08
N ASN A 89 -15.43 28.19 -20.62
CA ASN A 89 -14.59 27.65 -19.52
C ASN A 89 -14.81 26.15 -19.19
N GLU A 90 -15.40 25.36 -20.10
CA GLU A 90 -15.11 23.91 -20.19
C GLU A 90 -14.90 23.51 -21.67
N PRO A 91 -14.15 22.43 -21.97
CA PRO A 91 -13.46 22.32 -23.25
C PRO A 91 -14.11 21.31 -24.20
N LEU A 92 -13.88 21.48 -25.51
CA LEU A 92 -13.91 20.35 -26.44
C LEU A 92 -12.81 20.44 -27.50
N LYS A 93 -11.88 19.46 -27.41
CA LYS A 93 -11.00 18.83 -28.41
C LYS A 93 -10.31 19.69 -29.49
N LEU A 94 -8.96 19.73 -29.38
CA LEU A 94 -7.96 20.33 -30.26
C LEU A 94 -7.85 19.74 -31.68
N LEU A 95 -7.43 20.58 -32.63
CA LEU A 95 -6.39 20.25 -33.61
C LEU A 95 -5.13 21.12 -33.35
N PRO A 96 -3.90 20.60 -33.54
CA PRO A 96 -2.68 21.20 -33.00
C PRO A 96 -2.13 22.33 -33.87
N LEU A 97 -1.70 23.43 -33.25
CA LEU A 97 -0.94 24.51 -33.87
C LEU A 97 0.43 24.72 -33.17
N PRO A 98 1.46 25.18 -33.90
CA PRO A 98 2.85 25.26 -33.44
C PRO A 98 3.04 26.32 -32.35
N PRO A 99 4.14 26.28 -31.57
CA PRO A 99 4.24 27.07 -30.34
C PRO A 99 4.48 28.55 -30.62
N ALA A 100 3.76 29.41 -29.92
CA ALA A 100 4.00 30.85 -29.82
C ALA A 100 4.02 31.28 -28.33
N PRO A 101 4.68 32.39 -27.99
CA PRO A 101 5.57 32.50 -26.84
C PRO A 101 4.83 32.66 -25.51
N THR A 102 5.27 31.92 -24.51
CA THR A 102 4.77 32.02 -23.13
C THR A 102 5.26 33.31 -22.48
N MET A 103 4.39 34.32 -22.40
CA MET A 103 4.48 35.34 -21.34
C MET A 103 3.84 34.75 -20.09
N SER A 104 4.69 34.32 -19.16
CA SER A 104 4.30 33.81 -17.86
C SER A 104 3.86 34.95 -16.94
N LEU A 105 2.58 34.96 -16.58
CA LEU A 105 2.12 35.64 -15.36
C LEU A 105 2.74 34.95 -14.13
N PRO A 106 3.03 35.66 -13.03
CA PRO A 106 3.86 35.16 -11.94
C PRO A 106 3.21 33.97 -11.21
N SER A 107 3.70 32.78 -11.53
CA SER A 107 3.35 31.50 -10.91
C SER A 107 4.01 31.32 -9.52
N PHE A 108 3.89 32.32 -8.65
CA PHE A 108 4.44 32.24 -7.30
C PHE A 108 3.40 31.92 -6.21
N LEU A 109 2.10 32.19 -6.42
CA LEU A 109 1.09 32.06 -5.34
C LEU A 109 0.05 30.94 -5.50
N ALA A 110 0.00 30.23 -6.64
CA ALA A 110 -0.87 29.05 -6.82
C ALA A 110 -0.23 27.72 -6.39
N ARG A 111 0.92 27.75 -5.70
CA ARG A 111 1.70 26.53 -5.38
C ARG A 111 1.35 25.96 -4.02
N ARG A 112 0.47 24.95 -4.07
CA ARG A 112 0.21 23.82 -3.13
C ARG A 112 -1.13 23.87 -2.38
N SER A 113 -2.23 23.57 -3.09
CA SER A 113 -3.37 22.91 -2.44
C SER A 113 -2.91 21.53 -1.93
N PHE A 114 -3.02 21.29 -0.63
CA PHE A 114 -2.62 20.01 -0.02
C PHE A 114 -3.73 18.97 -0.26
N HIS A 115 -3.45 17.95 -1.07
CA HIS A 115 -4.44 16.92 -1.39
C HIS A 115 -4.68 15.96 -0.22
N TYR A 116 -5.96 15.68 0.11
CA TYR A 116 -6.35 14.84 1.25
C TYR A 116 -5.74 13.43 1.23
N GLY A 117 -5.45 12.90 0.05
CA GLY A 117 -4.74 11.62 -0.12
C GLY A 117 -3.42 11.53 0.66
N TRP A 118 -2.73 12.65 0.91
CA TRP A 118 -1.52 12.67 1.74
C TRP A 118 -1.80 12.43 3.24
N ILE A 119 -2.98 12.82 3.74
CA ILE A 119 -3.44 12.48 5.10
C ILE A 119 -3.68 10.98 5.19
N VAL A 120 -4.40 10.42 4.21
CA VAL A 120 -4.69 8.98 4.13
C VAL A 120 -3.39 8.16 4.05
N ALA A 121 -2.45 8.59 3.22
CA ALA A 121 -1.12 7.97 3.13
C ALA A 121 -0.35 8.08 4.45
N GLY A 122 -0.37 9.24 5.11
CA GLY A 122 0.28 9.43 6.42
C GLY A 122 -0.28 8.53 7.52
N LEU A 123 -1.61 8.41 7.61
CA LEU A 123 -2.27 7.48 8.55
C LEU A 123 -1.94 6.02 8.25
N THR A 124 -1.91 5.67 6.96
CA THR A 124 -1.53 4.32 6.53
C THR A 124 -0.08 4.02 6.89
N PHE A 125 0.83 4.97 6.68
CA PHE A 125 2.23 4.86 7.07
C PHE A 125 2.37 4.62 8.58
N LEU A 126 1.68 5.41 9.40
CA LEU A 126 1.72 5.30 10.86
C LEU A 126 1.15 3.95 11.34
N ALA A 127 0.05 3.48 10.76
CA ALA A 127 -0.54 2.19 11.09
C ALA A 127 0.40 1.03 10.72
N LEU A 128 1.00 1.06 9.53
CA LEU A 128 1.98 0.06 9.08
C LEU A 128 3.25 0.08 9.95
N LEU A 129 3.71 1.27 10.35
CA LEU A 129 4.86 1.44 11.24
C LEU A 129 4.61 0.82 12.61
N VAL A 130 3.45 1.08 13.23
CA VAL A 130 3.08 0.48 14.51
C VAL A 130 2.88 -1.03 14.40
N ALA A 131 2.21 -1.50 13.34
CA ALA A 131 2.07 -2.93 13.08
C ALA A 131 3.44 -3.63 12.93
N ALA A 132 4.41 -3.00 12.26
CA ALA A 132 5.77 -3.51 12.12
C ALA A 132 6.53 -3.57 13.45
N GLY A 133 6.37 -2.55 14.31
CA GLY A 133 6.92 -2.54 15.67
C GLY A 133 6.35 -3.69 16.52
N ILE A 134 5.03 -3.87 16.51
CA ILE A 134 4.35 -4.94 17.25
C ILE A 134 4.78 -6.32 16.76
N ARG A 135 4.85 -6.52 15.44
CA ARG A 135 5.29 -7.80 14.85
C ARG A 135 6.72 -8.18 15.23
N SER A 136 7.57 -7.19 15.50
CA SER A 136 8.98 -7.42 15.83
C SER A 136 9.23 -7.62 17.33
N ALA A 137 8.24 -7.30 18.18
CA ALA A 137 8.35 -7.38 19.62
C ALA A 137 8.63 -8.78 20.21
N PRO A 138 8.05 -9.88 19.67
CA PRO A 138 8.28 -11.20 20.25
C PRO A 138 9.76 -11.62 20.27
N GLY A 139 10.56 -11.22 19.28
CA GLY A 139 12.00 -11.51 19.25
C GLY A 139 12.76 -10.89 20.43
N VAL A 140 12.31 -9.73 20.90
CA VAL A 140 12.81 -9.02 22.10
C VAL A 140 12.30 -9.72 23.36
N PHE A 141 11.01 -10.05 23.42
CA PHE A 141 10.39 -10.59 24.64
C PHE A 141 10.71 -12.04 24.96
N ILE A 142 11.29 -12.81 24.02
CA ILE A 142 11.63 -14.22 24.25
C ILE A 142 12.46 -14.41 25.52
N VAL A 143 13.55 -13.65 25.71
CA VAL A 143 14.44 -13.84 26.87
C VAL A 143 13.79 -13.38 28.18
N PRO A 144 13.21 -12.18 28.28
CA PRO A 144 12.51 -11.74 29.49
C PRO A 144 11.37 -12.68 29.94
N LEU A 145 10.60 -13.23 28.99
CA LEU A 145 9.50 -14.15 29.30
C LEU A 145 9.99 -15.50 29.84
N GLU A 146 11.11 -16.01 29.30
CA GLU A 146 11.74 -17.22 29.85
C GLU A 146 12.27 -16.99 31.26
N GLN A 147 12.91 -15.85 31.51
CA GLN A 147 13.45 -15.51 32.83
C GLN A 147 12.36 -15.35 33.90
N GLU A 148 11.23 -14.73 33.55
CA GLU A 148 10.15 -14.48 34.49
C GLU A 148 9.29 -15.72 34.75
N PHE A 149 8.88 -16.43 33.71
CA PHE A 149 7.90 -17.52 33.83
C PHE A 149 8.53 -18.93 33.78
N GLY A 150 9.81 -19.05 33.45
CA GLY A 150 10.48 -20.33 33.26
C GLY A 150 10.00 -21.11 32.03
N TRP A 151 9.27 -20.47 31.11
CA TRP A 151 8.77 -21.12 29.90
C TRP A 151 9.89 -21.40 28.92
N SER A 152 9.88 -22.59 28.30
CA SER A 152 10.87 -22.94 27.29
C SER A 152 10.79 -22.04 26.05
N ARG A 153 11.93 -21.88 25.35
CA ARG A 153 11.97 -21.24 24.01
C ARG A 153 10.95 -21.84 23.05
N ALA A 154 10.77 -23.16 23.05
CA ALA A 154 9.77 -23.82 22.22
C ALA A 154 8.33 -23.34 22.51
N THR A 155 7.98 -23.18 23.79
CA THR A 155 6.66 -22.71 24.22
C THR A 155 6.39 -21.27 23.76
N ILE A 156 7.36 -20.37 23.92
CA ILE A 156 7.23 -18.97 23.49
C ILE A 156 7.17 -18.89 21.96
N SER A 157 8.05 -19.61 21.27
CA SER A 157 8.08 -19.68 19.80
C SER A 157 6.81 -20.27 19.20
N LEU A 158 6.08 -21.13 19.91
CA LEU A 158 4.79 -21.64 19.43
C LEU A 158 3.78 -20.51 19.24
N ALA A 159 3.72 -19.55 20.17
CA ALA A 159 2.85 -18.39 20.04
C ALA A 159 3.24 -17.54 18.82
N ILE A 160 4.55 -17.32 18.62
CA ILE A 160 5.08 -16.57 17.46
C ILE A 160 4.78 -17.30 16.15
N SER A 161 4.91 -18.62 16.14
CA SER A 161 4.60 -19.47 14.99
C SER A 161 3.13 -19.35 14.60
N ILE A 162 2.20 -19.48 15.54
CA ILE A 162 0.75 -19.31 15.30
C ILE A 162 0.44 -17.90 14.78
N ASN A 163 1.09 -16.87 15.34
CA ASN A 163 0.98 -15.50 14.85
C ASN A 163 1.34 -15.40 13.36
N LEU A 164 2.50 -15.94 12.98
CA LEU A 164 2.99 -15.92 11.60
C LEU A 164 2.06 -16.71 10.66
N VAL A 165 1.54 -17.86 11.07
CA VAL A 165 0.55 -18.63 10.29
C VAL A 165 -0.69 -17.78 10.01
N LEU A 166 -1.29 -17.19 11.04
CA LEU A 166 -2.51 -16.39 10.89
C LEU A 166 -2.25 -15.12 10.08
N TYR A 167 -1.13 -14.44 10.34
CA TYR A 167 -0.71 -13.28 9.57
C TYR A 167 -0.61 -13.61 8.07
N GLY A 168 -0.02 -14.76 7.72
CA GLY A 168 0.14 -15.19 6.33
C GLY A 168 -1.15 -15.62 5.66
N LEU A 169 -1.95 -16.44 6.33
CA LEU A 169 -3.17 -17.02 5.76
C LEU A 169 -4.30 -16.00 5.60
N ILE A 170 -4.31 -14.94 6.41
CA ILE A 170 -5.31 -13.85 6.28
C ILE A 170 -4.97 -12.93 5.11
N GLY A 171 -3.68 -12.77 4.76
CA GLY A 171 -3.20 -11.86 3.73
C GLY A 171 -3.94 -11.95 2.37
N PRO A 172 -4.09 -13.15 1.76
CA PRO A 172 -4.81 -13.33 0.49
C PRO A 172 -6.27 -12.87 0.52
N PHE A 173 -6.91 -12.85 1.69
CA PHE A 173 -8.31 -12.47 1.87
C PHE A 173 -8.47 -11.02 2.34
N ALA A 174 -7.39 -10.37 2.78
CA ALA A 174 -7.43 -9.02 3.34
C ALA A 174 -8.01 -8.00 2.35
N ALA A 175 -7.66 -8.11 1.06
CA ALA A 175 -8.19 -7.23 0.02
C ALA A 175 -9.72 -7.35 -0.12
N THR A 176 -10.23 -8.57 -0.25
CA THR A 176 -11.68 -8.85 -0.33
C THR A 176 -12.42 -8.31 0.88
N VAL A 177 -11.85 -8.47 2.08
CA VAL A 177 -12.47 -7.96 3.29
C VAL A 177 -12.48 -6.43 3.28
N MET A 178 -11.36 -5.76 3.00
CA MET A 178 -11.26 -4.30 2.92
C MET A 178 -12.19 -3.68 1.87
N GLU A 179 -12.51 -4.39 0.79
CA GLU A 179 -13.51 -3.96 -0.18
C GLU A 179 -14.93 -3.98 0.37
N ARG A 180 -15.27 -4.97 1.21
CA ARG A 180 -16.63 -5.12 1.78
C ARG A 180 -16.90 -4.23 2.99
N ILE A 181 -15.96 -4.18 3.93
CA ILE A 181 -16.17 -3.46 5.21
C ILE A 181 -15.59 -2.05 5.22
N GLY A 182 -14.77 -1.70 4.21
CA GLY A 182 -14.03 -0.44 4.14
C GLY A 182 -12.67 -0.51 4.86
N ILE A 183 -11.71 0.29 4.39
CA ILE A 183 -10.37 0.42 4.96
C ILE A 183 -10.44 1.04 6.36
N ARG A 184 -11.21 2.13 6.54
CA ARG A 184 -11.30 2.85 7.83
C ARG A 184 -11.75 1.93 8.96
N ARG A 185 -12.90 1.26 8.78
CA ARG A 185 -13.47 0.37 9.81
C ARG A 185 -12.55 -0.80 10.10
N MET A 186 -11.92 -1.35 9.05
CA MET A 186 -11.01 -2.47 9.20
C MET A 186 -9.73 -2.11 9.97
N MET A 187 -9.14 -0.95 9.67
CA MET A 187 -7.95 -0.47 10.38
C MET A 187 -8.25 -0.21 11.87
N VAL A 188 -9.38 0.45 12.17
CA VAL A 188 -9.81 0.68 13.57
C VAL A 188 -10.01 -0.64 14.30
N PHE A 189 -10.76 -1.57 13.71
CA PHE A 189 -11.01 -2.88 14.31
C PHE A 189 -9.71 -3.65 14.54
N SER A 190 -8.85 -3.76 13.54
CA SER A 190 -7.62 -4.52 13.67
C SER A 190 -6.64 -3.89 14.66
N LEU A 191 -6.44 -2.57 14.65
CA LEU A 191 -5.59 -1.91 15.66
C LEU A 191 -6.16 -2.07 17.07
N ALA A 192 -7.49 -2.03 17.25
CA ALA A 192 -8.11 -2.27 18.54
C ALA A 192 -7.89 -3.72 19.03
N VAL A 193 -8.06 -4.71 18.14
CA VAL A 193 -7.78 -6.12 18.43
C VAL A 193 -6.31 -6.33 18.79
N ILE A 194 -5.39 -5.74 18.04
CA ILE A 194 -3.95 -5.79 18.32
C ILE A 194 -3.65 -5.13 19.68
N ALA A 195 -4.14 -3.91 19.92
CA ALA A 195 -3.91 -3.18 21.16
C ALA A 195 -4.42 -3.96 22.38
N LEU A 196 -5.60 -4.58 22.26
CA LEU A 196 -6.18 -5.45 23.29
C LEU A 196 -5.31 -6.67 23.54
N GLY A 197 -4.89 -7.38 22.47
CA GLY A 197 -4.03 -8.56 22.59
C GLY A 197 -2.69 -8.25 23.25
N VAL A 198 -2.00 -7.21 22.78
CA VAL A 198 -0.71 -6.77 23.36
C VAL A 198 -0.90 -6.27 24.79
N GLY A 199 -1.95 -5.49 25.07
CA GLY A 199 -2.19 -4.92 26.39
C GLY A 199 -2.52 -5.99 27.43
N LEU A 200 -3.41 -6.93 27.11
CA LEU A 200 -3.78 -8.04 27.98
C LEU A 200 -2.61 -9.00 28.24
N THR A 201 -1.60 -9.02 27.38
CA THR A 201 -0.40 -9.85 27.59
C THR A 201 0.31 -9.48 28.89
N THR A 202 0.22 -8.23 29.33
CA THR A 202 0.86 -7.77 30.59
C THR A 202 0.28 -8.45 31.84
N LEU A 203 -0.94 -8.99 31.72
CA LEU A 203 -1.68 -9.66 32.80
C LEU A 203 -1.54 -11.19 32.73
N MET A 204 -0.76 -11.71 31.79
CA MET A 204 -0.65 -13.16 31.62
C MET A 204 0.11 -13.82 32.77
N SER A 205 -0.34 -15.01 33.14
CA SER A 205 0.26 -15.90 34.14
C SER A 205 0.50 -17.32 33.61
N ALA A 206 -0.05 -17.68 32.45
CA ALA A 206 0.06 -19.01 31.87
C ALA A 206 0.41 -18.96 30.37
N SER A 207 1.19 -19.94 29.91
CA SER A 207 1.73 -19.95 28.53
C SER A 207 0.66 -20.04 27.44
N TRP A 208 -0.47 -20.69 27.70
CA TRP A 208 -1.59 -20.74 26.74
C TRP A 208 -2.18 -19.35 26.48
N GLN A 209 -2.09 -18.43 27.45
CA GLN A 209 -2.56 -17.05 27.29
C GLN A 209 -1.65 -16.30 26.30
N LEU A 210 -0.35 -16.57 26.30
CA LEU A 210 0.56 -16.04 25.28
C LEU A 210 0.17 -16.55 23.89
N VAL A 211 -0.13 -17.84 23.75
CA VAL A 211 -0.60 -18.43 22.48
C VAL A 211 -1.91 -17.79 22.02
N LEU A 212 -2.86 -17.57 22.92
CA LEU A 212 -4.13 -16.92 22.58
C LEU A 212 -3.92 -15.45 22.21
N LEU A 213 -3.25 -14.67 23.06
CA LEU A 213 -3.14 -13.22 22.90
C LEU A 213 -2.18 -12.85 21.78
N TRP A 214 -0.96 -13.38 21.79
CA TRP A 214 0.03 -13.07 20.76
C TRP A 214 -0.12 -13.92 19.52
N GLY A 215 -0.34 -15.22 19.68
CA GLY A 215 -0.53 -16.12 18.55
C GLY A 215 -1.80 -15.79 17.79
N VAL A 216 -2.95 -15.91 18.45
CA VAL A 216 -4.26 -15.79 17.78
C VAL A 216 -4.68 -14.33 17.61
N VAL A 217 -4.83 -13.57 18.70
CA VAL A 217 -5.44 -12.23 18.65
C VAL A 217 -4.56 -11.25 17.87
N VAL A 218 -3.29 -11.10 18.23
CA VAL A 218 -2.36 -10.21 17.51
C VAL A 218 -2.05 -10.73 16.09
N GLY A 219 -1.96 -12.05 15.90
CA GLY A 219 -1.73 -12.66 14.58
C GLY A 219 -2.87 -12.36 13.61
N SER A 220 -4.12 -12.54 14.06
CA SER A 220 -5.30 -12.23 13.26
C SER A 220 -5.43 -10.74 12.94
N GLY A 221 -5.19 -9.86 13.91
CA GLY A 221 -5.22 -8.42 13.68
C GLY A 221 -4.16 -7.98 12.67
N SER A 222 -2.90 -8.36 12.89
CA SER A 222 -1.78 -7.91 12.06
C SER A 222 -1.86 -8.40 10.61
N GLY A 223 -2.36 -9.61 10.35
CA GLY A 223 -2.55 -10.15 8.99
C GLY A 223 -3.48 -9.31 8.11
N VAL A 224 -4.43 -8.63 8.75
CA VAL A 224 -5.38 -7.75 8.07
C VAL A 224 -4.72 -6.44 7.62
N ILE A 225 -3.86 -5.84 8.45
CA ILE A 225 -3.19 -4.53 8.17
C ILE A 225 -1.92 -4.73 7.32
N ALA A 226 -1.62 -5.97 6.90
CA ALA A 226 -0.39 -6.32 6.18
C ALA A 226 -0.16 -5.55 4.86
N LEU A 227 0.91 -5.90 4.13
CA LEU A 227 1.41 -5.23 2.91
C LEU A 227 0.33 -4.79 1.89
N VAL A 228 -0.80 -5.50 1.84
CA VAL A 228 -1.95 -5.22 0.97
C VAL A 228 -2.55 -3.84 1.22
N LEU A 229 -2.59 -3.37 2.47
CA LEU A 229 -3.20 -2.09 2.85
C LEU A 229 -2.58 -0.91 2.08
N GLY A 230 -1.24 -0.84 2.06
CA GLY A 230 -0.53 0.26 1.40
C GLY A 230 -0.79 0.29 -0.11
N ALA A 231 -0.80 -0.88 -0.76
CA ALA A 231 -1.10 -0.98 -2.18
C ALA A 231 -2.54 -0.55 -2.51
N ILE A 232 -3.53 -0.93 -1.69
CA ILE A 232 -4.92 -0.52 -1.89
C ILE A 232 -5.07 0.99 -1.74
N VAL A 233 -4.51 1.58 -0.68
CA VAL A 233 -4.58 3.03 -0.44
C VAL A 233 -3.93 3.79 -1.60
N VAL A 234 -2.75 3.37 -2.05
CA VAL A 234 -2.06 4.01 -3.18
C VAL A 234 -2.90 3.94 -4.46
N ASN A 235 -3.43 2.76 -4.80
CA ASN A 235 -4.21 2.58 -6.02
C ASN A 235 -5.52 3.38 -6.01
N ARG A 236 -6.13 3.60 -4.83
CA ARG A 236 -7.37 4.37 -4.71
C ARG A 236 -7.14 5.88 -4.70
N TRP A 237 -6.06 6.35 -4.08
CA TRP A 237 -5.88 7.77 -3.78
C TRP A 237 -4.88 8.49 -4.70
N PHE A 238 -4.10 7.78 -5.51
CA PHE A 238 -3.03 8.35 -6.31
C PHE A 238 -3.04 7.76 -7.73
N LEU A 239 -3.11 8.62 -8.76
CA LEU A 239 -2.75 8.29 -10.15
C LEU A 239 -1.30 8.69 -10.43
N GLU A 240 -0.90 9.86 -9.95
CA GLU A 240 0.48 10.32 -9.97
C GLU A 240 1.25 9.88 -8.73
N LYS A 241 2.57 9.72 -8.87
CA LYS A 241 3.49 9.39 -7.75
C LYS A 241 3.14 8.09 -7.01
N ARG A 242 2.36 7.18 -7.62
CA ARG A 242 2.02 5.85 -7.06
C ARG A 242 3.23 5.11 -6.53
N GLY A 243 4.29 5.02 -7.33
CA GLY A 243 5.53 4.34 -6.95
C GLY A 243 6.22 4.99 -5.74
N LEU A 244 6.24 6.33 -5.67
CA LEU A 244 6.81 7.06 -4.54
C LEU A 244 6.03 6.79 -3.25
N VAL A 245 4.71 6.93 -3.29
CA VAL A 245 3.85 6.73 -2.11
C VAL A 245 3.92 5.27 -1.66
N LEU A 246 3.84 4.31 -2.59
CA LEU A 246 4.00 2.90 -2.27
C LEU A 246 5.37 2.60 -1.66
N GLY A 247 6.43 3.21 -2.20
CA GLY A 247 7.79 3.11 -1.65
C GLY A 247 7.88 3.62 -0.21
N ILE A 248 7.31 4.79 0.08
CA ILE A 248 7.26 5.37 1.44
C ILE A 248 6.48 4.45 2.39
N LEU A 249 5.30 3.98 1.98
CA LEU A 249 4.48 3.08 2.79
C LEU A 249 5.19 1.75 3.07
N THR A 250 5.91 1.20 2.09
CA THR A 250 6.70 -0.03 2.28
C THR A 250 7.90 0.21 3.19
N ALA A 251 8.55 1.37 3.07
CA ALA A 251 9.68 1.77 3.91
C ALA A 251 9.30 1.97 5.39
N SER A 252 8.01 2.12 5.73
CA SER A 252 7.56 2.13 7.13
C SER A 252 7.99 0.89 7.91
N THR A 253 8.02 -0.28 7.26
CA THR A 253 8.42 -1.53 7.93
C THR A 253 9.91 -1.53 8.26
N ALA A 254 10.76 -1.11 7.31
CA ALA A 254 12.20 -0.96 7.51
C ALA A 254 12.53 0.11 8.57
N THR A 255 11.82 1.25 8.52
CA THR A 255 11.92 2.33 9.52
C THR A 255 11.54 1.82 10.91
N GLY A 256 10.50 1.00 11.00
CA GLY A 256 10.09 0.32 12.24
C GLY A 256 11.21 -0.54 12.80
N GLN A 257 11.86 -1.37 11.99
CA GLN A 257 12.98 -2.18 12.45
C GLN A 257 14.20 -1.34 12.86
N LEU A 258 14.50 -0.27 12.13
CA LEU A 258 15.64 0.62 12.40
C LEU A 258 15.51 1.38 13.72
N VAL A 259 14.33 1.93 14.00
CA VAL A 259 14.12 2.85 15.13
C VAL A 259 13.44 2.16 16.29
N PHE A 260 12.34 1.44 16.05
CA PHE A 260 11.54 0.88 17.14
C PHE A 260 12.20 -0.33 17.77
N LEU A 261 12.95 -1.16 17.03
CA LEU A 261 13.49 -2.39 17.59
C LEU A 261 14.53 -2.14 18.70
N PRO A 262 15.56 -1.29 18.50
CA PRO A 262 16.51 -0.98 19.58
C PRO A 262 15.85 -0.18 20.71
N MET A 263 14.87 0.68 20.40
CA MET A 263 14.09 1.41 21.40
C MET A 263 13.28 0.46 22.27
N LEU A 264 12.58 -0.51 21.67
CA LEU A 264 11.79 -1.51 22.38
C LEU A 264 12.67 -2.40 23.26
N ALA A 265 13.81 -2.85 22.74
CA ALA A 265 14.81 -3.57 23.50
C ALA A 265 15.34 -2.75 24.69
N SER A 266 15.61 -1.45 24.49
CA SER A 266 16.07 -0.57 25.58
C SER A 266 14.99 -0.34 26.64
N ILE A 267 13.71 -0.30 26.27
CA ILE A 267 12.61 -0.19 27.25
C ILE A 267 12.47 -1.51 28.01
N ALA A 268 12.53 -2.64 27.31
CA ALA A 268 12.45 -3.96 27.92
C ALA A 268 13.60 -4.21 28.92
N ASP A 269 14.82 -3.83 28.56
CA ASP A 269 16.03 -3.95 29.39
C ASP A 269 15.97 -3.05 30.64
N ARG A 270 15.54 -1.79 30.50
CA ARG A 270 15.56 -0.80 31.61
C ARG A 270 14.32 -0.84 32.49
N PHE A 271 13.14 -1.06 31.91
CA PHE A 271 11.84 -0.92 32.58
C PHE A 271 10.99 -2.20 32.52
N GLY A 272 11.54 -3.30 31.99
CA GLY A 272 10.86 -4.58 31.85
C GLY A 272 9.97 -4.70 30.60
N TRP A 273 9.76 -5.95 30.16
CA TRP A 273 8.99 -6.26 28.95
C TRP A 273 7.51 -5.81 29.05
N ARG A 274 6.93 -5.74 30.25
CA ARG A 274 5.55 -5.22 30.44
C ARG A 274 5.42 -3.76 30.02
N THR A 275 6.39 -2.93 30.41
CA THR A 275 6.42 -1.51 30.03
C THR A 275 6.58 -1.36 28.52
N ALA A 276 7.43 -2.20 27.91
CA ALA A 276 7.59 -2.27 26.47
C ALA A 276 6.29 -2.68 25.74
N ALA A 277 5.56 -3.67 26.27
CA ALA A 277 4.26 -4.07 25.74
C ALA A 277 3.21 -2.94 25.88
N LEU A 278 3.14 -2.27 27.03
CA LEU A 278 2.25 -1.12 27.24
C LEU A 278 2.58 0.05 26.31
N ALA A 279 3.85 0.31 26.02
CA ALA A 279 4.25 1.34 25.06
C ALA A 279 3.72 1.03 23.64
N LEU A 280 3.79 -0.24 23.22
CA LEU A 280 3.21 -0.69 21.95
C LEU A 280 1.69 -0.58 21.93
N THR A 281 1.02 -0.97 23.03
CA THR A 281 -0.42 -0.78 23.19
C THR A 281 -0.80 0.70 23.09
N GLY A 282 -0.08 1.58 23.79
CA GLY A 282 -0.29 3.03 23.74
C GLY A 282 -0.13 3.58 22.32
N ALA A 283 0.92 3.17 21.59
CA ALA A 283 1.13 3.56 20.21
C ALA A 283 -0.02 3.13 19.29
N ALA A 284 -0.53 1.90 19.43
CA ALA A 284 -1.68 1.42 18.67
C ALA A 284 -2.96 2.19 19.03
N VAL A 285 -3.25 2.39 20.33
CA VAL A 285 -4.44 3.11 20.80
C VAL A 285 -4.43 4.57 20.35
N LEU A 286 -3.28 5.25 20.39
CA LEU A 286 -3.16 6.67 20.06
C LEU A 286 -3.50 6.97 18.59
N ILE A 287 -3.25 6.03 17.68
CA ILE A 287 -3.53 6.21 16.24
C ILE A 287 -5.00 5.90 15.91
N ILE A 288 -5.69 5.07 16.70
CA ILE A 288 -7.08 4.67 16.44
C ILE A 288 -8.03 5.89 16.26
N PRO A 289 -8.06 6.90 17.16
CA PRO A 289 -8.90 8.07 16.98
C PRO A 289 -8.58 8.85 15.71
N ALA A 290 -7.30 8.96 15.34
CA ALA A 290 -6.88 9.67 14.13
C ALA A 290 -7.37 8.94 12.85
N ILE A 291 -7.25 7.61 12.81
CA ILE A 291 -7.82 6.80 11.72
C ILE A 291 -9.33 6.90 11.72
N ALA A 292 -9.95 6.80 12.89
CA ALA A 292 -11.40 6.90 13.03
C ALA A 292 -11.92 8.27 12.57
N ALA A 293 -11.20 9.37 12.78
CA ALA A 293 -11.64 10.69 12.37
C ALA A 293 -11.33 11.01 10.90
N PHE A 294 -10.12 10.67 10.43
CA PHE A 294 -9.58 11.20 9.17
C PHE A 294 -9.35 10.16 8.07
N MET A 295 -9.36 8.84 8.36
CA MET A 295 -9.23 7.84 7.29
C MET A 295 -10.50 7.79 6.45
N ARG A 296 -10.36 7.76 5.12
CA ARG A 296 -11.47 7.68 4.16
C ARG A 296 -11.18 6.57 3.16
N ASP A 297 -12.22 5.86 2.73
CA ASP A 297 -12.05 4.64 1.94
C ASP A 297 -11.73 4.96 0.49
N ARG A 298 -12.29 6.05 -0.04
CA ARG A 298 -12.11 6.54 -1.41
C ARG A 298 -12.06 8.08 -1.45
N PRO A 299 -11.39 8.68 -2.45
CA PRO A 299 -11.43 10.13 -2.68
C PRO A 299 -12.86 10.69 -2.82
N ALA A 300 -13.75 9.94 -3.48
CA ALA A 300 -15.14 10.33 -3.68
C ALA A 300 -15.92 10.52 -2.37
N ASP A 301 -15.52 9.83 -1.28
CA ASP A 301 -16.17 9.96 0.04
C ASP A 301 -16.00 11.36 0.66
N VAL A 302 -15.08 12.16 0.12
CA VAL A 302 -14.81 13.55 0.52
C VAL A 302 -14.94 14.52 -0.66
N GLY A 303 -15.66 14.14 -1.72
CA GLY A 303 -15.86 14.98 -2.90
C GLY A 303 -14.59 15.25 -3.70
N LEU A 304 -13.55 14.42 -3.58
CA LEU A 304 -12.28 14.56 -4.29
C LEU A 304 -12.12 13.47 -5.35
N ARG A 305 -11.23 13.74 -6.32
CA ARG A 305 -10.69 12.74 -7.24
C ARG A 305 -9.36 12.18 -6.72
N PRO A 306 -8.87 11.05 -7.23
CA PRO A 306 -7.52 10.59 -6.92
C PRO A 306 -6.48 11.67 -7.27
N PHE A 307 -5.38 11.72 -6.51
CA PHE A 307 -4.30 12.67 -6.74
C PHE A 307 -3.67 12.49 -8.13
N GLY A 308 -3.62 13.56 -8.92
CA GLY A 308 -3.09 13.53 -10.30
C GLY A 308 -4.10 13.07 -11.35
N ASP A 309 -5.39 13.01 -11.00
CA ASP A 309 -6.47 12.83 -11.96
C ASP A 309 -6.90 14.18 -12.55
N ASN A 310 -6.46 14.43 -13.79
CA ASN A 310 -6.82 15.61 -14.58
C ASN A 310 -7.88 15.27 -15.65
N SER A 311 -8.50 14.09 -15.60
CA SER A 311 -9.51 13.70 -16.59
C SER A 311 -10.84 14.39 -16.30
N GLU A 312 -11.53 14.83 -17.36
CA GLU A 312 -12.89 15.38 -17.28
C GLU A 312 -13.96 14.29 -17.12
N THR A 313 -13.66 13.07 -17.55
CA THR A 313 -14.57 11.92 -17.47
C THR A 313 -14.21 11.02 -16.30
N VAL A 314 -15.12 10.90 -15.33
CA VAL A 314 -15.00 9.94 -14.22
C VAL A 314 -15.23 8.52 -14.75
N GLU A 315 -14.18 7.83 -15.19
CA GLU A 315 -14.24 6.38 -15.27
C GLU A 315 -14.21 5.83 -13.83
N LEU A 316 -15.39 5.57 -13.27
CA LEU A 316 -15.54 4.71 -12.11
C LEU A 316 -15.04 3.31 -12.51
N SER A 317 -13.73 3.08 -12.36
CA SER A 317 -13.15 1.75 -12.42
C SER A 317 -13.90 0.91 -11.40
N GLN A 318 -14.88 0.11 -11.86
CA GLN A 318 -15.63 -0.73 -10.96
C GLN A 318 -14.63 -1.65 -10.26
N PRO A 319 -14.66 -1.74 -8.91
CA PRO A 319 -13.82 -2.69 -8.22
C PRO A 319 -14.13 -4.07 -8.81
N ARG A 320 -13.14 -4.73 -9.42
CA ARG A 320 -13.23 -6.18 -9.60
C ARG A 320 -13.22 -6.75 -8.20
N ALA A 321 -14.40 -6.95 -7.63
CA ALA A 321 -14.56 -7.53 -6.32
C ALA A 321 -13.93 -8.92 -6.38
N ASN A 322 -12.74 -9.07 -5.81
CA ASN A 322 -12.13 -10.39 -5.67
C ASN A 322 -12.99 -11.13 -4.67
N SER A 323 -13.78 -12.09 -5.13
CA SER A 323 -14.57 -12.95 -4.26
C SER A 323 -13.65 -13.88 -3.47
N ILE A 324 -14.06 -14.28 -2.27
CA ILE A 324 -13.39 -15.36 -1.54
C ILE A 324 -13.25 -16.60 -2.45
N THR A 325 -14.28 -16.85 -3.28
CA THR A 325 -14.28 -17.94 -4.26
C THR A 325 -13.20 -17.77 -5.33
N SER A 326 -12.94 -16.56 -5.84
CA SER A 326 -11.88 -16.35 -6.83
C SER A 326 -10.49 -16.51 -6.22
N THR A 327 -10.31 -16.09 -4.96
CA THR A 327 -9.06 -16.31 -4.21
C THR A 327 -8.78 -17.79 -4.00
N LEU A 328 -9.78 -18.59 -3.62
CA LEU A 328 -9.66 -20.04 -3.47
C LEU A 328 -9.45 -20.76 -4.81
N ASN A 329 -10.13 -20.32 -5.87
CA ASN A 329 -9.95 -20.90 -7.20
C ASN A 329 -8.53 -20.68 -7.72
N ALA A 330 -7.95 -19.49 -7.48
CA ALA A 330 -6.56 -19.21 -7.82
C ALA A 330 -5.59 -20.17 -7.10
N LEU A 331 -5.81 -20.47 -5.82
CA LEU A 331 -5.03 -21.47 -5.10
C LEU A 331 -5.15 -22.84 -5.75
N TRP A 332 -6.36 -23.26 -6.09
CA TRP A 332 -6.62 -24.56 -6.71
C TRP A 332 -5.90 -24.71 -8.06
N VAL A 333 -5.94 -23.66 -8.90
CA VAL A 333 -5.18 -23.61 -10.16
C VAL A 333 -3.68 -23.67 -9.89
N GLY A 334 -3.18 -22.90 -8.91
CA GLY A 334 -1.79 -22.90 -8.49
C GLY A 334 -1.31 -24.28 -8.04
N MET A 335 -2.06 -24.96 -7.18
CA MET A 335 -1.70 -26.28 -6.64
C MET A 335 -1.53 -27.37 -7.71
N ARG A 336 -2.12 -27.20 -8.89
CA ARG A 336 -1.96 -28.11 -10.04
C ARG A 336 -0.75 -27.78 -10.93
N ASN A 337 -0.05 -26.68 -10.66
CA ASN A 337 1.09 -26.21 -11.43
C ASN A 337 2.41 -26.48 -10.67
N ARG A 338 3.40 -27.08 -11.35
CA ARG A 338 4.73 -27.34 -10.76
C ARG A 338 5.47 -26.06 -10.37
N ASP A 339 5.37 -25.02 -11.19
CA ASP A 339 6.07 -23.75 -10.94
C ASP A 339 5.48 -23.02 -9.73
N PHE A 340 4.19 -23.23 -9.43
CA PHE A 340 3.59 -22.77 -8.17
C PHE A 340 4.34 -23.36 -6.98
N TRP A 341 4.59 -24.67 -6.97
CA TRP A 341 5.26 -25.34 -5.86
C TRP A 341 6.75 -24.98 -5.76
N LEU A 342 7.44 -24.72 -6.87
CA LEU A 342 8.81 -24.21 -6.85
C LEU A 342 8.88 -22.78 -6.28
N LEU A 343 7.94 -21.91 -6.67
CA LEU A 343 7.83 -20.56 -6.13
C LEU A 343 7.40 -20.58 -4.65
N PHE A 344 6.35 -21.32 -4.31
CA PHE A 344 5.87 -21.49 -2.94
C PHE A 344 6.94 -22.08 -2.03
N GLY A 345 7.62 -23.16 -2.46
CA GLY A 345 8.65 -23.84 -1.68
C GLY A 345 9.90 -22.98 -1.47
N SER A 346 10.36 -22.27 -2.52
CA SER A 346 11.47 -21.32 -2.36
C SER A 346 11.09 -20.18 -1.42
N PHE A 347 9.89 -19.60 -1.55
CA PHE A 347 9.44 -18.52 -0.68
C PHE A 347 9.15 -18.98 0.76
N PHE A 348 8.71 -20.23 0.95
CA PHE A 348 8.67 -20.88 2.26
C PHE A 348 10.07 -20.90 2.90
N ILE A 349 11.10 -21.31 2.16
CA ILE A 349 12.49 -21.32 2.65
C ILE A 349 12.98 -19.88 2.90
N CYS A 350 12.58 -18.90 2.08
CA CYS A 350 12.83 -17.48 2.32
C CYS A 350 12.26 -17.04 3.67
N GLY A 351 11.01 -17.36 3.98
CA GLY A 351 10.38 -16.98 5.24
C GLY A 351 10.96 -17.72 6.45
N ALA A 352 11.27 -19.01 6.27
CA ALA A 352 11.94 -19.83 7.27
C ALA A 352 13.29 -19.22 7.68
N SER A 353 14.12 -18.88 6.69
CA SER A 353 15.46 -18.31 6.93
C SER A 353 15.42 -16.89 7.50
N THR A 354 14.50 -16.04 7.04
CA THR A 354 14.43 -14.63 7.42
C THR A 354 13.62 -14.41 8.69
N ASN A 355 12.32 -14.15 8.58
CA ASN A 355 11.47 -13.76 9.70
C ASN A 355 11.33 -14.89 10.74
N GLY A 356 11.26 -16.13 10.28
CA GLY A 356 11.11 -17.30 11.16
C GLY A 356 12.33 -17.54 12.03
N LEU A 357 13.49 -17.69 11.41
CA LEU A 357 14.73 -17.97 12.13
C LEU A 357 15.41 -16.69 12.62
N ILE A 358 15.92 -15.86 11.71
CA ILE A 358 16.72 -14.69 12.11
C ILE A 358 15.87 -13.64 12.81
N GLY A 359 14.70 -13.30 12.28
CA GLY A 359 13.80 -12.29 12.85
C GLY A 359 13.31 -12.66 14.26
N THR A 360 13.12 -13.95 14.55
CA THR A 360 12.62 -14.42 15.85
C THR A 360 13.75 -14.73 16.81
N HIS A 361 14.85 -15.34 16.33
CA HIS A 361 15.84 -15.98 17.19
C HIS A 361 17.23 -15.35 17.18
N LEU A 362 17.53 -14.36 16.33
CA LEU A 362 18.85 -13.73 16.34
C LEU A 362 19.13 -13.02 17.67
N ILE A 363 18.17 -12.27 18.22
CA ILE A 363 18.34 -11.59 19.51
C ILE A 363 18.61 -12.60 20.65
N PRO A 364 17.76 -13.62 20.88
CA PRO A 364 18.04 -14.65 21.87
C PRO A 364 19.39 -15.37 21.63
N ALA A 365 19.73 -15.68 20.38
CA ALA A 365 20.99 -16.34 20.05
C ALA A 365 22.21 -15.46 20.38
N CYS A 366 22.12 -14.13 20.16
CA CYS A 366 23.14 -13.18 20.59
C CYS A 366 23.28 -13.17 22.12
N ILE A 367 22.15 -13.18 22.84
CA ILE A 367 22.15 -13.18 24.31
C ILE A 367 22.75 -14.47 24.88
N ASP A 368 22.51 -15.63 24.25
CA ASP A 368 23.17 -16.90 24.61
C ASP A 368 24.70 -16.83 24.53
N HIS A 369 25.25 -15.93 23.70
CA HIS A 369 26.68 -15.67 23.55
C HIS A 369 27.16 -14.45 24.35
N GLY A 370 26.36 -13.94 25.29
CA GLY A 370 26.71 -12.81 26.16
C GLY A 370 26.64 -11.44 25.48
N ILE A 371 26.01 -11.33 24.32
CA ILE A 371 25.82 -10.05 23.63
C ILE A 371 24.58 -9.35 24.21
N PRO A 372 24.70 -8.09 24.67
CA PRO A 372 23.56 -7.33 25.21
C PRO A 372 22.39 -7.22 24.23
N GLU A 373 21.17 -7.31 24.76
CA GLU A 373 19.92 -7.32 23.98
C GLU A 373 19.78 -6.11 23.05
N VAL A 374 20.06 -4.90 23.55
CA VAL A 374 20.01 -3.67 22.74
C VAL A 374 21.01 -3.70 21.57
N LYS A 375 22.19 -4.27 21.77
CA LYS A 375 23.19 -4.44 20.70
C LYS A 375 22.72 -5.46 19.67
N ALA A 376 22.13 -6.57 20.11
CA ALA A 376 21.56 -7.57 19.21
C ALA A 376 20.39 -7.03 18.39
N ALA A 377 19.50 -6.25 19.01
CA ALA A 377 18.44 -5.51 18.31
C ALA A 377 19.03 -4.50 17.31
N GLY A 378 20.15 -3.86 17.65
CA GLY A 378 20.91 -3.02 16.73
C GLY A 378 21.38 -3.74 15.45
N LEU A 379 21.72 -5.04 15.52
CA LEU A 379 22.06 -5.82 14.32
C LEU A 379 20.86 -5.97 13.38
N LEU A 380 19.68 -6.28 13.91
CA LEU A 380 18.45 -6.33 13.12
C LEU A 380 18.06 -4.96 12.55
N ALA A 381 18.33 -3.87 13.27
CA ALA A 381 18.15 -2.51 12.76
C ALA A 381 19.09 -2.23 11.57
N ILE A 382 20.37 -2.61 11.66
CA ILE A 382 21.32 -2.52 10.54
C ILE A 382 20.84 -3.36 9.36
N MET A 383 20.33 -4.57 9.60
CA MET A 383 19.78 -5.42 8.55
C MET A 383 18.60 -4.76 7.84
N GLY A 384 17.69 -4.13 8.58
CA GLY A 384 16.58 -3.35 8.01
C GLY A 384 17.04 -2.14 7.18
N LEU A 385 18.15 -1.49 7.55
CA LEU A 385 18.74 -0.42 6.74
C LEU A 385 19.27 -0.96 5.40
N PHE A 386 20.05 -2.04 5.44
CA PHE A 386 20.63 -2.62 4.23
C PHE A 386 19.58 -3.30 3.35
N ASP A 387 18.50 -3.79 3.92
CA ASP A 387 17.34 -4.31 3.19
C ASP A 387 16.74 -3.27 2.23
N PHE A 388 16.64 -2.01 2.65
CA PHE A 388 16.17 -0.93 1.78
C PHE A 388 17.00 -0.83 0.50
N PHE A 389 18.34 -0.86 0.63
CA PHE A 389 19.25 -0.82 -0.52
C PHE A 389 19.18 -2.11 -1.34
N GLY A 390 19.18 -3.25 -0.67
CA GLY A 390 19.16 -4.58 -1.28
C GLY A 390 17.90 -4.84 -2.10
N THR A 391 16.74 -4.56 -1.54
CA THR A 391 15.44 -4.70 -2.21
C THR A 391 15.31 -3.74 -3.39
N THR A 392 15.77 -2.49 -3.24
CA THR A 392 15.77 -1.51 -4.34
C THR A 392 16.68 -1.96 -5.48
N MET A 393 17.90 -2.39 -5.17
CA MET A 393 18.85 -2.93 -6.14
C MET A 393 18.29 -4.17 -6.84
N SER A 394 17.68 -5.08 -6.08
CA SER A 394 17.07 -6.29 -6.63
C SER A 394 15.94 -5.98 -7.61
N GLY A 395 15.10 -4.99 -7.31
CA GLY A 395 14.08 -4.51 -8.25
C GLY A 395 14.69 -4.06 -9.58
N TRP A 396 15.73 -3.23 -9.53
CA TRP A 396 16.45 -2.75 -10.71
C TRP A 396 17.11 -3.90 -11.52
N LEU A 397 17.69 -4.88 -10.82
CA LEU A 397 18.29 -6.07 -11.43
C LEU A 397 17.24 -6.99 -12.07
N SER A 398 16.08 -7.15 -11.44
CA SER A 398 14.99 -8.03 -11.87
C SER A 398 14.39 -7.65 -13.23
N ASP A 399 14.55 -6.38 -13.61
CA ASP A 399 14.14 -5.86 -14.91
C ASP A 399 15.14 -6.16 -16.03
N ARG A 400 16.40 -6.43 -15.69
CA ARG A 400 17.52 -6.52 -16.65
C ARG A 400 18.07 -7.93 -16.80
N TRP A 401 18.01 -8.72 -15.73
CA TRP A 401 18.58 -10.06 -15.69
C TRP A 401 17.49 -11.12 -15.51
N ASN A 402 17.87 -12.37 -15.81
CA ASN A 402 16.97 -13.49 -15.61
C ASN A 402 16.75 -13.72 -14.11
N ASN A 403 15.49 -13.56 -13.70
CA ASN A 403 15.04 -13.65 -12.31
C ASN A 403 15.36 -14.99 -11.63
N ARG A 404 15.54 -16.08 -12.38
CA ARG A 404 15.94 -17.39 -11.83
C ARG A 404 17.38 -17.37 -11.31
N TYR A 405 18.30 -16.72 -12.05
CA TYR A 405 19.69 -16.60 -11.63
C TYR A 405 19.86 -15.61 -10.48
N LEU A 406 19.05 -14.54 -10.45
CA LEU A 406 19.00 -13.65 -9.29
C LEU A 406 18.60 -14.41 -8.02
N LEU A 407 17.51 -15.19 -8.08
CA LEU A 407 17.10 -16.02 -6.94
C LEU A 407 18.15 -17.07 -6.57
N PHE A 408 18.83 -17.68 -7.54
CA PHE A 408 19.96 -18.59 -7.26
C PHE A 408 21.02 -17.91 -6.39
N TRP A 409 21.45 -16.70 -6.76
CA TRP A 409 22.45 -15.97 -5.99
C TRP A 409 21.94 -15.51 -4.62
N TYR A 410 20.71 -14.99 -4.54
CA TYR A 410 20.11 -14.56 -3.27
C TYR A 410 19.99 -15.72 -2.28
N TYR A 411 19.38 -16.84 -2.67
CA TYR A 411 19.30 -18.01 -1.82
C TYR A 411 20.67 -18.64 -1.53
N GLY A 412 21.58 -18.64 -2.51
CA GLY A 412 22.95 -19.15 -2.33
C GLY A 412 23.73 -18.36 -1.28
N LEU A 413 23.78 -17.04 -1.42
CA LEU A 413 24.45 -16.14 -0.49
C LEU A 413 23.78 -16.15 0.89
N ARG A 414 22.45 -16.20 0.96
CA ARG A 414 21.72 -16.39 2.22
C ARG A 414 22.12 -17.67 2.92
N GLY A 415 22.16 -18.78 2.18
CA GLY A 415 22.51 -20.09 2.70
C GLY A 415 23.92 -20.12 3.28
N LEU A 416 24.89 -19.59 2.53
CA LEU A 416 26.27 -19.46 2.98
C LEU A 416 26.39 -18.55 4.21
N SER A 417 25.65 -17.44 4.24
CA SER A 417 25.65 -16.52 5.38
C SER A 417 25.11 -17.16 6.66
N LEU A 418 24.06 -17.98 6.56
CA LEU A 418 23.52 -18.74 7.71
C LEU A 418 24.47 -19.84 8.18
N ILE A 419 25.17 -20.51 7.26
CA ILE A 419 26.19 -21.50 7.62
C ILE A 419 27.35 -20.81 8.34
N PHE A 420 27.71 -19.60 7.93
CA PHE A 420 28.78 -18.82 8.55
C PHE A 420 28.41 -18.22 9.91
N LEU A 421 27.14 -17.84 10.13
CA LEU A 421 26.67 -17.12 11.32
C LEU A 421 27.13 -17.73 12.67
N PRO A 422 27.00 -19.05 12.93
CA PRO A 422 27.45 -19.64 14.20
C PRO A 422 28.93 -19.39 14.50
N PHE A 423 29.77 -19.32 13.48
CA PHE A 423 31.20 -19.09 13.63
C PHE A 423 31.49 -17.61 13.90
N SER A 424 30.63 -16.70 13.42
CA SER A 424 30.80 -15.25 13.58
C SER A 424 30.73 -14.77 15.04
N PHE A 425 30.05 -15.52 15.93
CA PHE A 425 29.98 -15.19 17.36
C PHE A 425 31.35 -15.21 18.05
N ASN A 426 32.31 -15.99 17.53
CA ASN A 426 33.66 -16.10 18.09
C ASN A 426 34.65 -15.07 17.51
N PHE A 427 34.30 -14.39 16.41
CA PHE A 427 35.20 -13.49 15.66
C PHE A 427 35.10 -12.01 16.05
N SER A 428 34.66 -11.68 17.27
CA SER A 428 34.39 -10.30 17.72
C SER A 428 33.26 -9.61 16.91
N PHE A 429 32.93 -8.37 17.27
CA PHE A 429 31.82 -7.56 16.71
C PHE A 429 31.83 -7.42 15.18
N TYR A 430 33.00 -7.54 14.55
CA TYR A 430 33.15 -7.44 13.09
C TYR A 430 32.43 -8.58 12.36
N GLY A 431 32.45 -9.80 12.88
CA GLY A 431 31.81 -10.96 12.24
C GLY A 431 30.29 -10.80 12.11
N LEU A 432 29.64 -10.37 13.19
CA LEU A 432 28.19 -10.13 13.21
C LEU A 432 27.77 -8.90 12.41
N SER A 433 28.62 -7.87 12.38
CA SER A 433 28.36 -6.68 11.55
C SER A 433 28.42 -7.01 10.07
N ILE A 434 29.42 -7.79 9.63
CA ILE A 434 29.52 -8.26 8.24
C ILE A 434 28.30 -9.12 7.89
N PHE A 435 27.92 -10.06 8.76
CA PHE A 435 26.69 -10.82 8.59
C PHE A 435 25.47 -9.91 8.44
N ALA A 436 25.29 -8.92 9.32
CA ALA A 436 24.15 -8.00 9.29
C ALA A 436 24.08 -7.19 7.98
N VAL A 437 25.21 -6.75 7.44
CA VAL A 437 25.25 -6.04 6.15
C VAL A 437 24.84 -6.96 5.00
N PHE A 438 25.51 -8.10 4.84
CA PHE A 438 25.26 -9.01 3.72
C PHE A 438 23.86 -9.62 3.78
N TYR A 439 23.45 -10.08 4.96
CA TYR A 439 22.14 -10.67 5.16
C TYR A 439 21.03 -9.61 5.09
N GLY A 440 21.31 -8.38 5.53
CA GLY A 440 20.42 -7.23 5.36
C GLY A 440 20.14 -6.92 3.90
N LEU A 441 21.19 -6.81 3.07
CA LEU A 441 21.05 -6.61 1.61
C LEU A 441 20.20 -7.69 0.95
N ASP A 442 20.20 -8.91 1.49
CA ASP A 442 19.44 -10.01 0.92
C ASP A 442 18.02 -10.15 1.51
N TRP A 443 17.69 -9.52 2.64
CA TRP A 443 16.51 -9.77 3.46
C TRP A 443 15.18 -9.88 2.66
N ILE A 444 14.76 -8.83 1.95
CA ILE A 444 13.58 -8.81 1.05
C ILE A 444 13.99 -8.84 -0.45
N ALA A 445 15.28 -8.94 -0.77
CA ALA A 445 15.78 -8.92 -2.15
C ALA A 445 15.18 -10.03 -3.05
N THR A 446 14.69 -11.13 -2.50
CA THR A 446 14.03 -12.21 -3.27
C THR A 446 12.64 -11.84 -3.79
N VAL A 447 12.00 -10.79 -3.26
CA VAL A 447 10.62 -10.43 -3.61
C VAL A 447 10.45 -9.97 -5.06
N PRO A 448 11.20 -8.98 -5.58
CA PRO A 448 11.00 -8.50 -6.95
C PRO A 448 11.18 -9.58 -8.03
N PRO A 449 12.22 -10.44 -7.99
CA PRO A 449 12.35 -11.54 -8.95
C PRO A 449 11.22 -12.56 -8.84
N THR A 450 10.75 -12.85 -7.62
CA THR A 450 9.65 -13.79 -7.38
C THR A 450 8.35 -13.27 -8.01
N VAL A 451 8.01 -11.99 -7.79
CA VAL A 451 6.83 -11.36 -8.39
C VAL A 451 6.90 -11.42 -9.93
N ARG A 452 8.07 -11.17 -10.52
CA ARG A 452 8.29 -11.27 -11.96
C ARG A 452 8.09 -12.69 -12.48
N LEU A 453 8.59 -13.71 -11.78
CA LEU A 453 8.39 -15.11 -12.16
C LEU A 453 6.92 -15.54 -12.03
N VAL A 454 6.22 -15.09 -10.99
CA VAL A 454 4.78 -15.31 -10.85
C VAL A 454 4.03 -14.72 -12.03
N ALA A 455 4.35 -13.49 -12.44
CA ALA A 455 3.74 -12.84 -13.60
C ALA A 455 3.99 -13.61 -14.90
N ASN A 456 5.19 -14.15 -15.07
CA ASN A 456 5.56 -14.92 -16.25
C ASN A 456 4.85 -16.28 -16.32
N VAL A 457 4.58 -16.92 -15.16
CA VAL A 457 3.96 -18.25 -15.09
C VAL A 457 2.43 -18.18 -15.13
N PHE A 458 1.82 -17.23 -14.42
CA PHE A 458 0.36 -17.20 -14.20
C PHE A 458 -0.35 -16.06 -14.94
N GLY A 459 0.37 -15.23 -15.69
CA GLY A 459 -0.18 -14.04 -16.33
C GLY A 459 -0.22 -12.84 -15.38
N LYS A 460 -0.16 -11.63 -15.95
CA LYS A 460 -0.04 -10.36 -15.19
C LYS A 460 -1.29 -10.08 -14.36
N GLU A 461 -2.44 -10.50 -14.86
CA GLU A 461 -3.77 -10.35 -14.26
C GLU A 461 -3.93 -11.18 -12.98
N ASN A 462 -3.23 -12.31 -12.86
CA ASN A 462 -3.34 -13.21 -11.70
C ASN A 462 -2.22 -13.00 -10.67
N VAL A 463 -1.27 -12.09 -10.91
CA VAL A 463 -0.10 -11.89 -10.04
C VAL A 463 -0.50 -11.60 -8.60
N GLY A 464 -1.47 -10.69 -8.39
CA GLY A 464 -1.85 -10.27 -7.05
C GLY A 464 -2.32 -11.43 -6.18
N VAL A 465 -3.23 -12.26 -6.71
CA VAL A 465 -3.80 -13.40 -5.96
C VAL A 465 -2.80 -14.55 -5.82
N MET A 466 -2.03 -14.87 -6.88
CA MET A 466 -1.03 -15.94 -6.85
C MET A 466 0.13 -15.61 -5.91
N PHE A 467 0.63 -14.36 -5.99
CA PHE A 467 1.67 -13.90 -5.09
C PHE A 467 1.18 -13.84 -3.64
N GLY A 468 -0.09 -13.51 -3.39
CA GLY A 468 -0.71 -13.61 -2.07
C GLY A 468 -0.58 -15.01 -1.46
N TRP A 469 -0.89 -16.06 -2.22
CA TRP A 469 -0.71 -17.44 -1.76
C TRP A 469 0.75 -17.85 -1.58
N ILE A 470 1.66 -17.33 -2.41
CA ILE A 470 3.11 -17.54 -2.24
C ILE A 470 3.61 -16.86 -0.96
N VAL A 471 3.13 -15.65 -0.64
CA VAL A 471 3.41 -14.96 0.63
C VAL A 471 2.85 -15.74 1.82
N ALA A 472 1.67 -16.36 1.68
CA ALA A 472 1.16 -17.27 2.71
C ALA A 472 2.12 -18.44 2.94
N GLY A 473 2.68 -19.03 1.88
CA GLY A 473 3.75 -20.04 1.96
C GLY A 473 5.00 -19.54 2.68
N HIS A 474 5.43 -18.31 2.41
CA HIS A 474 6.53 -17.67 3.13
C HIS A 474 6.27 -17.60 4.64
N GLN A 475 5.07 -17.20 5.04
CA GLN A 475 4.75 -17.10 6.47
C GLN A 475 4.59 -18.46 7.15
N LEU A 476 4.13 -19.49 6.43
CA LEU A 476 4.16 -20.88 6.91
C LEU A 476 5.62 -21.35 7.14
N GLY A 477 6.53 -20.98 6.24
CA GLY A 477 7.96 -21.23 6.41
C GLY A 477 8.52 -20.52 7.63
N ALA A 478 8.18 -19.24 7.79
CA ALA A 478 8.58 -18.45 8.94
C ALA A 478 8.07 -19.08 10.25
N ALA A 479 6.80 -19.48 10.30
CA ALA A 479 6.20 -20.16 11.43
C ALA A 479 6.90 -21.49 11.77
N THR A 480 7.23 -22.28 10.74
CA THR A 480 7.93 -23.56 10.90
C THR A 480 9.31 -23.37 11.52
N ALA A 481 10.09 -22.39 11.02
CA ALA A 481 11.42 -22.12 11.55
C ALA A 481 11.40 -21.45 12.93
N ALA A 482 10.44 -20.56 13.21
CA ALA A 482 10.30 -19.95 14.53
C ALA A 482 10.05 -21.02 15.60
N PHE A 483 9.08 -21.92 15.39
CA PHE A 483 8.84 -23.01 16.32
C PHE A 483 10.01 -24.01 16.36
N GLY A 484 10.49 -24.45 15.18
CA GLY A 484 11.55 -25.43 15.06
C GLY A 484 12.87 -25.01 15.70
N ALA A 485 13.27 -23.75 15.52
CA ALA A 485 14.48 -23.21 16.17
C ALA A 485 14.31 -23.12 17.69
N GLY A 486 13.12 -22.76 18.18
CA GLY A 486 12.79 -22.81 19.61
C GLY A 486 12.92 -24.22 20.19
N VAL A 487 12.41 -25.23 19.48
CA VAL A 487 12.54 -26.66 19.87
C VAL A 487 14.00 -27.10 19.87
N LEU A 488 14.74 -26.87 18.78
CA LEU A 488 16.15 -27.23 18.67
C LEU A 488 16.98 -26.58 19.79
N ARG A 489 16.76 -25.30 20.06
CA ARG A 489 17.43 -24.59 21.15
C ARG A 489 17.08 -25.14 22.54
N THR A 490 15.82 -25.52 22.75
CA THR A 490 15.36 -26.09 24.02
C THR A 490 16.03 -27.44 24.30
N TRP A 491 16.19 -28.28 23.27
CA TRP A 491 16.72 -29.64 23.44
C TRP A 491 18.24 -29.70 23.42
N THR A 492 18.88 -28.88 22.60
CA THR A 492 20.34 -28.95 22.38
C THR A 492 21.12 -27.87 23.11
N GLY A 493 20.44 -26.85 23.65
CA GLY A 493 21.09 -25.70 24.26
C GLY A 493 21.69 -24.70 23.26
N SER A 494 21.56 -24.94 21.94
CA SER A 494 22.18 -24.10 20.91
C SER A 494 21.28 -23.87 19.69
N TYR A 495 21.50 -22.74 18.99
CA TYR A 495 20.89 -22.43 17.69
C TYR A 495 21.70 -22.95 16.50
N LEU A 496 22.87 -23.55 16.71
CA LEU A 496 23.77 -24.01 15.65
C LEU A 496 23.04 -24.84 14.59
N GLN A 497 22.28 -25.85 15.03
CA GLN A 497 21.56 -26.75 14.12
C GLN A 497 20.49 -26.02 13.30
N ALA A 498 19.80 -25.05 13.91
CA ALA A 498 18.80 -24.26 13.22
C ALA A 498 19.43 -23.40 12.12
N PHE A 499 20.58 -22.76 12.39
CA PHE A 499 21.32 -21.97 11.41
C PHE A 499 21.87 -22.82 10.27
N ILE A 500 22.54 -23.94 10.58
CA ILE A 500 23.09 -24.84 9.54
C ILE A 500 21.98 -25.45 8.68
N LEU A 501 20.92 -25.97 9.28
CA LEU A 501 19.82 -26.59 8.54
C LEU A 501 19.12 -25.57 7.63
N SER A 502 18.83 -24.37 8.13
CA SER A 502 18.24 -23.32 7.31
C SER A 502 19.19 -22.88 6.19
N GLY A 503 20.49 -22.84 6.44
CA GLY A 503 21.49 -22.54 5.42
C GLY A 503 21.51 -23.58 4.29
N ILE A 504 21.49 -24.87 4.64
CA ILE A 504 21.41 -25.97 3.67
C ILE A 504 20.10 -25.89 2.87
N LEU A 505 18.97 -25.63 3.52
CA LEU A 505 17.68 -25.45 2.83
C LEU A 505 17.73 -24.30 1.82
N CYS A 506 18.37 -23.17 2.16
CA CYS A 506 18.58 -22.08 1.21
C CYS A 506 19.45 -22.50 0.02
N LEU A 507 20.53 -23.28 0.22
CA LEU A 507 21.33 -23.80 -0.90
C LEU A 507 20.53 -24.74 -1.81
N ILE A 508 19.65 -25.57 -1.24
CA ILE A 508 18.72 -26.41 -2.01
C ILE A 508 17.75 -25.52 -2.81
N ALA A 509 17.16 -24.50 -2.16
CA ALA A 509 16.27 -23.55 -2.83
C ALA A 509 16.96 -22.86 -4.01
N ALA A 510 18.22 -22.45 -3.85
CA ALA A 510 19.02 -21.82 -4.90
C ALA A 510 19.08 -22.67 -6.18
N VAL A 511 19.26 -23.99 -6.03
CA VAL A 511 19.25 -24.91 -7.19
C VAL A 511 17.84 -25.13 -7.72
N CYS A 512 16.84 -25.29 -6.85
CA CYS A 512 15.45 -25.53 -7.24
C CYS A 512 14.85 -24.39 -8.07
N VAL A 513 15.15 -23.13 -7.73
CA VAL A 513 14.59 -21.96 -8.45
C VAL A 513 15.02 -21.87 -9.91
N LEU A 514 16.14 -22.51 -10.29
CA LEU A 514 16.58 -22.57 -11.68
C LEU A 514 15.60 -23.35 -12.57
N GLN A 515 14.82 -24.27 -11.99
CA GLN A 515 13.87 -25.12 -12.71
C GLN A 515 12.51 -24.45 -12.98
N ILE A 516 12.24 -23.30 -12.36
CA ILE A 516 10.98 -22.55 -12.54
C ILE A 516 10.82 -22.23 -14.02
N GLY A 517 9.65 -22.47 -14.61
CA GLY A 517 9.34 -22.09 -16.00
C GLY A 517 10.17 -22.83 -17.05
N GLN A 518 10.66 -24.03 -16.74
CA GLN A 518 11.30 -24.94 -17.71
C GLN A 518 10.37 -26.08 -18.18
N SER A 519 9.14 -26.15 -17.66
CA SER A 519 8.20 -27.19 -18.10
C SER A 519 7.69 -26.88 -19.51
N PRO A 520 7.67 -27.85 -20.44
CA PRO A 520 7.14 -27.63 -21.78
C PRO A 520 5.67 -27.22 -21.64
N THR A 521 5.34 -26.03 -22.13
CA THR A 521 3.96 -25.55 -22.29
C THR A 521 3.18 -26.58 -23.12
N LYS A 522 2.41 -27.46 -22.47
CA LYS A 522 1.24 -28.06 -23.12
C LYS A 522 0.30 -26.89 -23.45
N GLY A 523 -0.04 -26.78 -24.73
CA GLY A 523 -0.55 -25.56 -25.36
C GLY A 523 -1.65 -24.82 -24.61
N ASN A 524 -1.61 -23.50 -24.73
CA ASN A 524 -2.67 -22.57 -24.39
C ASN A 524 -3.95 -22.87 -25.19
N SER A 525 -4.76 -23.85 -24.78
CA SER A 525 -6.09 -24.08 -25.36
C SER A 525 -7.21 -24.37 -24.37
N GLU A 526 -6.99 -24.34 -23.05
CA GLU A 526 -8.03 -24.70 -22.07
C GLU A 526 -8.47 -23.58 -21.11
N LEU A 527 -7.92 -22.36 -21.20
CA LEU A 527 -8.34 -21.23 -20.36
C LEU A 527 -9.27 -20.22 -21.06
N SER A 528 -9.57 -20.42 -22.35
CA SER A 528 -10.54 -19.61 -23.10
C SER A 528 -11.97 -20.20 -23.10
N SER A 529 -12.19 -21.39 -22.53
CA SER A 529 -13.51 -22.07 -22.56
C SER A 529 -14.35 -21.91 -21.29
N VAL A 530 -13.83 -21.28 -20.22
CA VAL A 530 -14.56 -21.16 -18.94
C VAL A 530 -15.28 -19.81 -18.77
N THR A 531 -15.04 -18.82 -19.64
CA THR A 531 -15.68 -17.49 -19.55
C THR A 531 -16.91 -17.31 -20.44
N LEU A 532 -17.48 -18.37 -21.01
CA LEU A 532 -18.67 -18.26 -21.88
C LEU A 532 -19.91 -19.04 -21.42
N ASN A 533 -19.90 -19.68 -20.25
CA ASN A 533 -21.13 -20.26 -19.68
C ASN A 533 -21.06 -20.33 -18.15
N SER A 534 -21.44 -19.24 -17.47
CA SER A 534 -22.16 -19.22 -16.18
C SER A 534 -22.34 -17.80 -15.68
#